data_AF-A0A6B2T914-F1
#
_entry.id   AF-A0A6B2T914-F1
#
_cell.length_a   1.000
_cell.length_b   1.000
_cell.length_c   1.000
_cell.angle_alpha   90.00
_cell.angle_beta   90.00
_cell.angle_gamma   90.00
#
_symmetry.space_group_name_H-M   'P 1'
#
loop_
_entity.id
_entity.type
_entity.pdbx_description
1 polymer ?
#
loop_
_entity_poly.entity_id
_entity_poly.type
_entity_poly.pdbx_seq_one_letter_code
_entity_poly.pdbx_strand_id
1 'polypeptide(L)' 'APAFTARRWTTEQLDAARHRTDLVPGDTVWVNLDIDRHGIGTQSCGPGVLPQYELRATPRPSSLSCVFSVVADD' A
#
# COMPACT_ATOMS: atom_id res chain seq x y z
N ALA A 1 1.61 6.04 -9.67
CA ALA A 1 2.15 7.18 -8.90
C ALA A 1 2.66 6.68 -7.56
N PRO A 2 3.66 7.34 -6.93
CA PRO A 2 4.17 6.90 -5.64
C PRO A 2 3.08 6.95 -4.58
N ALA A 3 3.10 6.00 -3.64
CA ALA A 3 2.13 5.90 -2.57
C ALA A 3 2.80 5.65 -1.21
N PHE A 4 2.17 6.16 -0.17
CA PHE A 4 2.55 5.97 1.22
C PHE A 4 1.36 5.37 1.98
N THR A 5 1.60 4.39 2.83
CA THR A 5 0.59 3.86 3.76
C THR A 5 1.25 3.58 5.11
N ALA A 6 0.63 4.00 6.22
CA ALA A 6 1.09 3.69 7.58
C ALA A 6 -0.07 3.12 8.41
N ARG A 7 0.13 1.97 9.06
CA ARG A 7 -0.92 1.19 9.74
C ARG A 7 -0.41 0.56 11.02
N ARG A 8 -1.28 0.23 11.98
CA ARG A 8 -0.90 -0.51 13.21
C ARG A 8 -1.14 -2.02 13.11
N TRP A 9 -1.21 -2.53 11.90
CA TRP A 9 -1.44 -3.95 11.57
C TRP A 9 -0.83 -4.25 10.19
N THR A 10 -0.45 -5.50 9.96
CA THR A 10 0.16 -5.95 8.70
C THR A 10 -0.87 -6.05 7.57
N THR A 11 -0.41 -6.23 6.33
CA THR A 11 -1.30 -6.51 5.20
C THR A 11 -2.02 -7.86 5.36
N GLU A 12 -1.35 -8.87 5.93
CA GLU A 12 -1.92 -10.20 6.18
C GLU A 12 -3.01 -10.15 7.24
N GLN A 13 -2.83 -9.33 8.29
CA GLN A 13 -3.86 -9.09 9.30
C GLN A 13 -5.06 -8.35 8.71
N LEU A 14 -4.83 -7.40 7.78
CA LEU A 14 -5.92 -6.75 7.06
C LEU A 14 -6.72 -7.74 6.21
N ASP A 15 -6.03 -8.61 5.48
CA ASP A 15 -6.65 -9.59 4.58
C ASP A 15 -7.49 -10.62 5.35
N ALA A 16 -6.99 -11.07 6.52
CA ALA A 16 -7.69 -12.04 7.34
C ALA A 16 -8.93 -11.48 8.08
N ALA A 17 -9.01 -10.17 8.28
CA ALA A 17 -10.10 -9.54 9.03
C ALA A 17 -11.41 -9.55 8.24
N ARG A 18 -12.48 -10.11 8.83
CA ARG A 18 -13.81 -10.10 8.20
C ARG A 18 -14.59 -8.83 8.51
N HIS A 19 -14.34 -8.24 9.68
CA HIS A 19 -14.89 -6.98 10.12
C HIS A 19 -13.78 -6.06 10.59
N ARG A 20 -14.04 -4.75 10.53
CA ARG A 20 -13.09 -3.73 11.02
C ARG A 20 -12.70 -3.92 12.48
N THR A 21 -13.61 -4.44 13.30
CA THR A 21 -13.39 -4.69 14.73
C THR A 21 -12.46 -5.87 15.01
N ASP A 22 -12.20 -6.73 14.00
CA ASP A 22 -11.26 -7.84 14.13
C ASP A 22 -9.80 -7.35 14.10
N LEU A 23 -9.57 -6.12 13.64
CA LEU A 23 -8.25 -5.50 13.59
C LEU A 23 -7.88 -4.92 14.96
N VAL A 24 -6.96 -5.60 15.64
CA VAL A 24 -6.36 -5.13 16.89
C VAL A 24 -5.05 -4.39 16.58
N PRO A 25 -4.89 -3.12 16.99
CA PRO A 25 -3.63 -2.40 16.78
C PRO A 25 -2.50 -3.00 17.61
N GLY A 26 -1.34 -3.23 16.99
CA GLY A 26 -0.10 -3.56 17.69
C GLY A 26 0.75 -2.33 18.00
N ASP A 27 1.87 -2.55 18.71
CA ASP A 27 2.83 -1.50 19.08
C ASP A 27 3.71 -1.03 17.91
N THR A 28 3.72 -1.79 16.80
CA THR A 28 4.49 -1.48 15.60
C THR A 28 3.64 -0.75 14.55
N VAL A 29 4.18 0.32 13.97
CA VAL A 29 3.63 0.95 12.77
C VAL A 29 4.26 0.32 11.54
N TRP A 30 3.43 -0.28 10.68
CA TRP A 30 3.80 -0.87 9.41
C TRP A 30 3.70 0.19 8.30
N VAL A 31 4.82 0.50 7.66
CA VAL A 31 4.92 1.49 6.58
C VAL A 31 5.15 0.81 5.24
N ASN A 32 4.33 1.14 4.25
CA ASN A 32 4.49 0.74 2.85
C ASN A 32 4.88 1.97 2.01
N LEU A 33 6.02 1.87 1.30
CA LEU A 33 6.52 2.88 0.37
C LEU A 33 6.53 2.27 -1.03
N ASP A 34 5.56 2.68 -1.85
CA ASP A 34 5.37 2.09 -3.17
C ASP A 34 5.80 3.09 -4.25
N ILE A 35 6.69 2.67 -5.14
CA ILE A 35 7.10 3.46 -6.30
C ILE A 35 5.96 3.63 -7.32
N ASP A 36 5.14 2.60 -7.44
CA ASP A 36 3.94 2.58 -8.26
C ASP A 36 2.94 1.55 -7.72
N ARG A 37 1.68 1.66 -8.12
CA ARG A 37 0.58 0.83 -7.63
C ARG A 37 -0.35 0.44 -8.77
N HIS A 38 -0.79 -0.81 -8.79
CA HIS A 38 -1.86 -1.25 -9.67
C HIS A 38 -3.18 -0.55 -9.29
N GLY A 39 -3.95 -0.08 -10.28
CA GLY A 39 -5.29 0.45 -10.04
C GLY A 39 -6.22 -0.59 -9.41
N ILE A 40 -7.35 -0.15 -8.84
CA ILE A 40 -8.33 -1.07 -8.23
C ILE A 40 -9.50 -1.39 -9.17
N GLY A 41 -9.83 -0.49 -10.10
CA GLY A 41 -10.97 -0.64 -11.01
C GLY A 41 -12.31 -0.71 -10.27
N THR A 42 -13.30 -1.36 -10.90
CA THR A 42 -14.65 -1.58 -10.36
C THR A 42 -15.06 -3.06 -10.44
N GLN A 43 -14.09 -3.97 -10.40
CA GLN A 43 -14.30 -5.40 -10.70
C GLN A 43 -15.08 -6.19 -9.61
N SER A 44 -15.59 -5.51 -8.58
CA SER A 44 -16.65 -6.10 -7.75
C SER A 44 -17.95 -6.27 -8.54
N CYS A 45 -18.26 -5.32 -9.42
CA CYS A 45 -19.34 -5.40 -10.42
C CYS A 45 -19.09 -4.34 -11.51
N GLY A 46 -18.54 -4.77 -12.66
CA GLY A 46 -18.17 -3.87 -13.75
C GLY A 46 -16.77 -4.16 -14.29
N PRO A 47 -16.17 -3.21 -15.02
CA PRO A 47 -14.85 -3.40 -15.62
C PRO A 47 -13.74 -3.50 -14.56
N GLY A 48 -12.67 -4.19 -14.96
CA GLY A 48 -11.40 -4.18 -14.25
C GLY A 48 -10.68 -2.84 -14.34
N VAL A 49 -9.39 -2.86 -14.06
CA VAL A 49 -8.53 -1.67 -14.16
C VAL A 49 -8.43 -1.24 -15.63
N LEU A 50 -8.56 0.07 -15.90
CA LEU A 50 -8.37 0.59 -17.25
C LEU A 50 -6.90 0.47 -17.68
N PRO A 51 -6.59 0.26 -18.96
CA PRO A 51 -5.22 -0.03 -19.42
C PRO A 51 -4.15 0.95 -18.94
N GLN A 52 -4.46 2.25 -18.84
CA GLN A 52 -3.53 3.28 -18.38
C GLN A 52 -3.21 3.23 -16.87
N TYR A 53 -3.95 2.46 -16.08
CA TYR A 53 -3.76 2.29 -14.63
C TYR A 53 -3.27 0.89 -14.25
N GLU A 54 -3.02 0.03 -15.24
CA GLU A 54 -2.46 -1.28 -14.98
C GLU A 54 -0.96 -1.17 -14.70
N LEU A 55 -0.53 -1.63 -13.53
CA LEU A 55 0.87 -1.89 -13.27
C LEU A 55 1.27 -3.24 -13.88
N ARG A 56 2.00 -3.20 -15.01
CA ARG A 56 2.51 -4.38 -15.72
C ARG A 56 3.97 -4.63 -15.35
N ALA A 57 4.37 -5.89 -15.26
CA ALA A 57 5.77 -6.25 -15.11
C ALA A 57 6.53 -5.83 -16.37
N THR A 58 7.55 -4.98 -16.21
CA THR A 58 8.41 -4.55 -17.32
C THR A 58 9.87 -4.80 -16.95
N PRO A 59 10.74 -5.09 -17.94
CA PRO A 59 12.18 -5.21 -17.69
C PRO A 59 12.85 -3.86 -17.38
N ARG A 60 12.12 -2.74 -17.49
CA ARG A 60 12.66 -1.41 -17.21
C ARG A 60 12.85 -1.25 -15.70
N PRO A 61 14.06 -0.89 -15.24
CA PRO A 61 14.27 -0.60 -13.84
C PRO A 61 13.46 0.62 -13.42
N SER A 62 12.94 0.58 -12.19
CA SER A 62 12.28 1.70 -11.54
C SER A 62 13.03 1.99 -10.23
N SER A 63 13.25 3.27 -9.92
CA SER A 63 13.99 3.70 -8.73
C SER A 63 13.15 4.59 -7.83
N LEU A 64 13.22 4.31 -6.53
CA LEU A 64 12.62 5.11 -5.46
C LEU A 64 13.74 5.49 -4.49
N SER A 65 13.81 6.77 -4.14
CA SER A 65 14.74 7.27 -3.13
C SER A 65 13.95 7.78 -1.94
N CYS A 66 14.31 7.36 -0.74
CA CYS A 66 13.71 7.80 0.51
C CYS A 66 14.80 8.19 1.50
N VAL A 67 14.57 9.27 2.23
CA VAL A 67 15.45 9.73 3.31
C VAL A 67 14.67 9.63 4.61
N PHE A 68 15.28 8.97 5.61
CA PHE A 68 14.73 8.88 6.95
C PHE A 68 15.59 9.71 7.89
N SER A 69 14.95 10.52 8.71
CA SER A 69 15.58 11.26 9.78
C SER A 69 14.73 11.13 11.03
N VAL A 70 15.37 11.04 12.18
CA VAL A 70 14.68 11.22 13.46
C VAL A 70 14.38 12.71 13.59
N VAL A 71 13.12 13.05 13.85
CA VAL A 71 12.74 14.38 14.32
C VAL A 71 12.88 14.34 15.84
N ALA A 72 13.73 15.19 16.41
CA ALA A 72 13.78 15.32 17.86
C ALA A 72 12.43 15.86 18.35
N ASP A 73 11.88 15.27 19.40
CA ASP A 73 10.77 15.89 20.12
C ASP A 73 11.33 17.15 20.83
N ASP A 74 10.63 18.29 20.71
CA ASP A 74 10.89 19.48 21.54
C ASP A 74 10.59 19.20 23.03
#